data_AF-A0AAN5YT06-F1
#
_entry.id   AF-A0AAN5YT06-F1
#
_cell.length_a   1.000
_cell.length_b   1.000
_cell.length_c   1.000
_cell.angle_alpha   90.00
_cell.angle_beta   90.00
_cell.angle_gamma   90.00
#
_symmetry.space_group_name_H-M   'P 1'
#
loop_
_entity.id
_entity.type
_entity.pdbx_description
1 polymer ?
#
loop_
_entity_poly.entity_id
_entity_poly.type
_entity_poly.pdbx_seq_one_letter_code
_entity_poly.pdbx_strand_id
1 'polypeptide(L)' 'MTNPQPPPILDFSVFYGNDSQAKAQLVQRVRECCLNNGFFQITGHKVSPGLQRRTFHCAERFFDLSSPSTAALSSG' A
#
# COMPACT_ATOMS: atom_id res chain seq x y z
N MET A 1 -9.46 28.55 5.00
CA MET A 1 -9.51 27.28 4.24
C MET A 1 -8.17 26.59 4.42
N THR A 2 -8.12 25.43 5.08
CA THR A 2 -6.89 24.66 5.29
C THR A 2 -6.55 23.86 4.04
N ASN A 3 -5.33 24.01 3.51
CA ASN A 3 -4.85 23.23 2.39
C ASN A 3 -4.66 21.77 2.85
N PRO A 4 -5.29 20.76 2.20
CA PRO A 4 -5.14 19.37 2.60
C PRO A 4 -3.67 18.98 2.56
N GLN A 5 -3.13 18.58 3.71
CA GLN A 5 -1.76 18.08 3.79
C GLN A 5 -1.72 16.65 3.25
N PRO A 6 -0.69 16.28 2.47
CA PRO A 6 -0.56 14.92 1.96
C PRO A 6 -0.43 13.92 3.12
N PRO A 7 -0.89 12.66 2.94
CA PRO A 7 -0.71 11.62 3.95
C PRO A 7 0.78 11.41 4.25
N PRO A 8 1.14 11.12 5.52
CA PRO A 8 2.52 10.81 5.90
C PRO A 8 3.11 9.69 5.05
N ILE A 9 4.40 9.78 4.73
CA ILE A 9 5.16 8.72 4.04
C ILE A 9 6.07 8.05 5.07
N LEU A 10 5.96 6.73 5.20
CA LEU A 10 6.77 5.93 6.12
C LEU A 10 7.74 5.04 5.35
N ASP A 11 9.03 5.10 5.68
CA ASP A 11 10.03 4.20 5.09
C ASP A 11 10.10 2.86 5.85
N PHE A 12 9.64 1.79 5.20
CA PHE A 12 9.68 0.44 5.73
C PHE A 12 11.02 -0.26 5.51
N SER A 13 11.99 0.36 4.83
CA SER A 13 13.33 -0.22 4.66
C SER A 13 13.97 -0.56 6.03
N VAL A 14 13.73 0.30 7.02
CA VAL A 14 14.16 0.17 8.43
C VAL A 14 13.69 -1.15 9.05
N PHE A 15 12.48 -1.61 8.71
CA PHE A 15 11.92 -2.84 9.25
C PHE A 15 12.79 -4.07 8.92
N TYR A 16 13.45 -4.05 7.77
CA TYR A 16 14.29 -5.14 7.29
C TYR A 16 15.76 -5.03 7.72
N GLY A 17 16.15 -3.98 8.44
CA GLY A 17 17.48 -3.85 9.03
C GLY A 17 17.63 -4.60 10.36
N ASN A 18 18.74 -4.38 11.08
CA ASN A 18 19.02 -5.00 12.38
C ASN A 18 18.85 -4.05 13.57
N ASP A 19 18.49 -2.79 13.35
CA ASP A 19 18.30 -1.79 14.41
C ASP A 19 16.91 -1.94 15.07
N SER A 20 16.88 -2.42 16.31
CA SER A 20 15.64 -2.62 17.07
C SER A 20 14.98 -1.30 17.51
N GLN A 21 15.75 -0.26 17.78
CA GLN A 21 15.23 1.04 18.18
C GLN A 21 14.54 1.73 17.00
N ALA A 22 15.18 1.71 15.83
CA ALA A 22 14.60 2.27 14.61
C ALA A 22 13.31 1.53 14.20
N LYS A 23 13.25 0.20 14.38
CA LYS A 23 12.01 -0.57 14.19
C LYS A 23 10.90 -0.14 15.14
N ALA A 24 11.22 0.04 16.43
CA ALA A 24 10.25 0.48 17.42
C ALA A 24 9.68 1.87 17.07
N GLN A 25 10.54 2.78 16.59
CA GLN A 25 10.12 4.11 16.12
C GLN A 25 9.17 4.01 14.92
N LEU A 26 9.49 3.18 13.91
CA LEU A 26 8.60 2.95 12.76
C LEU A 26 7.23 2.44 13.22
N VAL A 27 7.18 1.48 14.15
CA VAL A 27 5.92 0.94 14.69
C VAL A 27 5.10 2.02 15.41
N GLN A 28 5.74 2.89 16.21
CA GLN A 28 5.03 4.01 16.84
C GLN A 28 4.46 4.97 15.79
N ARG A 29 5.22 5.27 14.73
CA ARG A 29 4.73 6.13 13.64
C ARG A 29 3.55 5.52 12.89
N VAL A 30 3.56 4.22 12.64
CA VAL A 30 2.41 3.50 12.08
C VAL A 30 1.18 3.65 12.99
N ARG A 31 1.36 3.42 14.30
CA ARG A 31 0.28 3.59 15.29
C ARG A 31 -0.29 5.01 15.28
N GLU A 32 0.55 6.03 15.29
CA GLU A 32 0.14 7.44 15.24
C GLU A 32 -0.67 7.75 13.97
N CYS A 33 -0.23 7.25 12.82
CA CYS A 33 -0.96 7.45 11.56
C CYS A 33 -2.34 6.80 11.61
N CYS A 34 -2.44 5.58 12.15
CA CYS A 34 -3.72 4.88 12.30
C CYS A 34 -4.68 5.61 13.25
N LEU A 35 -4.17 6.19 14.35
CA LEU A 35 -5.00 6.86 15.36
C LEU A 35 -5.45 8.27 14.97
N ASN A 36 -4.63 9.00 14.19
CA ASN A 36 -4.85 10.42 13.91
C ASN A 36 -5.32 10.70 12.48
N ASN A 37 -4.74 10.02 11.48
CA ASN A 37 -4.96 10.31 10.05
C ASN A 37 -5.78 9.22 9.35
N GLY A 38 -5.74 7.99 9.86
CA GLY A 38 -6.33 6.80 9.22
C GLY A 38 -5.59 6.32 7.96
N PHE A 39 -4.66 7.11 7.42
CA PHE A 39 -3.94 6.82 6.18
C PHE A 39 -2.46 7.23 6.24
N PHE A 40 -1.63 6.46 5.55
CA PHE A 40 -0.22 6.75 5.30
C PHE A 40 0.22 6.03 4.02
N GLN A 41 1.31 6.50 3.43
CA GLN A 41 1.98 5.88 2.29
C GLN A 41 3.25 5.16 2.77
N ILE A 42 3.70 4.13 2.04
CA ILE A 42 4.89 3.36 2.42
C ILE A 42 5.93 3.31 1.29
N THR A 43 7.20 3.44 1.65
CA THR A 43 8.36 3.18 0.77
C THR A 43 9.22 2.07 1.39
N GLY A 44 10.23 1.55 0.67
CA GLY A 44 11.17 0.56 1.24
C GLY A 44 10.58 -0.83 1.58
N HIS A 45 9.31 -1.10 1.24
CA HIS A 45 8.56 -2.32 1.59
C HIS A 45 8.91 -3.58 0.75
N LYS A 46 10.00 -3.54 -0.03
CA LYS A 46 10.55 -4.65 -0.85
C LYS A 46 9.63 -5.26 -1.91
N VAL A 47 8.43 -4.72 -2.18
CA VAL A 47 7.64 -5.15 -3.35
C VAL A 47 8.22 -4.50 -4.60
N SER A 48 8.76 -5.34 -5.50
CA SER A 48 9.40 -4.84 -6.72
C SER A 48 8.45 -4.00 -7.59
N PRO A 49 8.90 -2.89 -8.21
CA PRO A 49 8.09 -2.10 -9.12
C PRO A 49 7.56 -2.90 -10.32
N GLY A 50 8.36 -3.88 -10.79
CA GLY A 50 7.96 -4.77 -11.88
C GLY A 50 6.78 -5.67 -11.50
N LEU A 51 6.72 -6.16 -10.26
CA LEU A 51 5.57 -6.92 -9.78
C LEU A 51 4.33 -6.03 -9.71
N GLN A 52 4.44 -4.83 -9.12
CA GLN A 52 3.32 -3.89 -9.04
C GLN A 52 2.73 -3.61 -10.43
N ARG A 53 3.58 -3.28 -11.41
CA ARG A 53 3.15 -3.00 -12.79
C ARG A 53 2.44 -4.18 -13.44
N ARG A 54 2.96 -5.39 -13.28
CA ARG A 54 2.31 -6.60 -13.83
C ARG A 54 0.95 -6.87 -13.16
N THR A 55 0.85 -6.65 -11.85
CA THR A 55 -0.42 -6.80 -11.12
C THR A 55 -1.46 -5.81 -11.63
N PHE A 56 -1.11 -4.52 -11.78
CA PHE A 56 -2.01 -3.50 -12.33
C PHE A 56 -2.43 -3.84 -13.76
N HIS A 57 -1.49 -4.23 -14.63
CA HIS A 57 -1.81 -4.64 -16.01
C HIS A 57 -2.74 -5.86 -16.08
N CYS A 58 -2.60 -6.82 -15.14
CA CYS A 58 -3.54 -7.94 -15.05
C CYS A 58 -4.96 -7.48 -14.67
N ALA A 59 -5.07 -6.56 -13.72
CA ALA A 59 -6.36 -5.99 -13.32
C ALA A 59 -7.00 -5.20 -14.48
N GLU A 60 -6.23 -4.36 -15.16
CA GLU A 60 -6.68 -3.62 -16.36
C GLU A 60 -7.22 -4.58 -17.41
N ARG A 61 -6.46 -5.61 -17.78
CA ARG A 61 -6.90 -6.64 -18.75
C ARG A 61 -8.15 -7.38 -18.30
N PHE A 62 -8.29 -7.66 -17.01
CA PHE A 62 -9.47 -8.34 -16.48
C PHE A 62 -10.72 -7.48 -16.62
N PHE A 63 -10.64 -6.20 -16.26
CA PHE A 63 -11.79 -5.28 -16.35
C PHE A 63 -12.10 -4.83 -17.79
N ASP A 64 -11.15 -4.94 -18.71
CA ASP A 64 -11.35 -4.67 -20.15
C ASP A 64 -12.13 -5.80 -20.87
N LEU A 65 -12.29 -6.97 -20.24
CA LEU A 65 -13.17 -8.03 -20.74
C LEU A 65 -14.64 -7.60 -20.57
N SER A 66 -15.21 -6.90 -21.56
CA SER A 66 -16.67 -6.68 -21.65
C SER A 66 -17.39 -8.04 -21.70
N SER A 67 -18.19 -8.35 -20.67
CA SER A 67 -18.57 -9.71 -20.28
C SER A 67 -19.41 -10.50 -21.31
N PRO A 68 -19.33 -11.86 -21.26
CA PRO A 68 -20.31 -12.57 -20.43
C PRO A 68 -19.73 -13.39 -19.24
N SER A 69 -18.41 -13.36 -18.99
CA SER A 69 -17.78 -14.21 -17.96
C SER A 69 -17.66 -13.60 -16.56
N THR A 70 -17.77 -12.28 -16.37
CA THR A 70 -17.62 -11.65 -15.03
C THR A 70 -18.72 -12.09 -14.05
N ALA A 71 -19.89 -12.48 -14.56
CA ALA A 71 -20.96 -13.07 -13.77
C ALA A 71 -20.61 -14.45 -13.17
N ALA A 72 -19.70 -15.21 -13.79
CA ALA A 72 -19.35 -16.56 -13.33
C ALA A 72 -18.41 -16.59 -12.11
N LEU A 73 -17.73 -15.48 -11.80
CA LEU A 73 -16.87 -15.33 -10.61
C LEU A 73 -17.58 -14.61 -9.44
N SER A 74 -18.83 -14.16 -9.65
CA SER A 74 -19.63 -13.43 -8.64
C SER A 74 -20.44 -14.35 -7.70
N SER A 75 -20.42 -15.66 -7.94
CA SER A 75 -21.06 -16.66 -7.08
C SER A 75 -19.99 -17.43 -6.31
N GLY A 76 -19.68 -16.92 -5.12
CA GLY A 76 -18.85 -17.55 -4.09
C GLY A 76 -19.11 -16.89 -2.75
#